data_AF-A0AA51QKC6-F1
#
_entry.id   AF-A0AA51QKC6-F1
#
_cell.length_a   1.000
_cell.length_b   1.000
_cell.length_c   1.000
_cell.angle_alpha   90.00
_cell.angle_beta   90.00
_cell.angle_gamma   90.00
#
_symmetry.space_group_name_H-M   'P 1'
#
loop_
_entity.id
_entity.type
_entity.pdbx_description
1 polymer ?
#
loop_
_entity_poly.entity_id
_entity_poly.type
_entity_poly.pdbx_seq_one_letter_code
_entity_poly.pdbx_strand_id
1 'polypeptide(L)'
;MEPDDRDFLADLFRDDHPRDVVPGSGLTREDVLRMDAMTGRAVTATYPGQVLTDLDGVPIGVEPSRTEQITFGGVALTLRQLAELDLTPEDVPNVRILPDPK
;
A
#
# COMPACT_ATOMS: atom_id res chain seq x y z
N MET A 1 7.04 32.07 19.88
CA MET A 1 6.90 31.61 18.50
C MET A 1 6.66 32.86 17.70
N GLU A 2 7.74 33.35 17.10
CA GLU A 2 7.70 34.52 16.23
C GLU A 2 6.80 34.20 15.02
N PRO A 3 6.19 35.21 14.38
CA PRO A 3 5.39 35.01 13.17
C PRO A 3 6.16 34.23 12.08
N ASP A 4 7.46 34.47 12.00
CA ASP A 4 8.41 33.81 11.09
C ASP A 4 8.54 32.30 11.36
N ASP A 5 8.45 31.89 12.62
CA ASP A 5 8.47 30.46 13.00
C ASP A 5 7.20 29.75 12.50
N ARG A 6 6.05 30.44 12.48
CA ARG A 6 4.79 29.84 12.02
C ARG A 6 4.77 29.67 10.51
N ASP A 7 5.27 30.65 9.78
CA ASP A 7 5.32 30.60 8.33
C ASP A 7 6.34 29.55 7.86
N PHE A 8 7.50 29.46 8.54
CA PHE A 8 8.48 28.41 8.32
C PHE A 8 7.92 27.00 8.57
N LEU A 9 7.19 26.80 9.66
CA LEU A 9 6.58 25.51 9.96
C LEU A 9 5.46 25.17 8.96
N ALA A 10 4.66 26.16 8.54
CA ALA A 10 3.62 25.96 7.54
C ALA A 10 4.18 25.60 6.15
N ASP A 11 5.39 26.05 5.82
CA ASP A 11 6.10 25.70 4.60
C ASP A 11 6.77 24.32 4.70
N LEU A 12 7.45 24.04 5.81
CA LEU A 12 8.16 22.77 6.04
C LEU A 12 7.24 21.54 6.04
N PHE A 13 6.00 21.70 6.51
CA PHE A 13 4.98 20.65 6.52
C PHE A 13 3.95 20.80 5.38
N ARG A 14 4.21 21.69 4.42
CA ARG A 14 3.39 21.78 3.23
C ARG A 14 3.62 20.49 2.43
N ASP A 15 2.55 19.75 2.20
CA ASP A 15 2.60 18.48 1.48
C ASP A 15 2.75 18.74 -0.03
N ASP A 16 3.97 19.11 -0.43
CA ASP A 16 4.37 19.29 -1.83
C ASP A 16 4.72 17.92 -2.44
N HIS A 17 3.78 16.97 -2.38
CA HIS A 17 3.89 15.76 -3.19
C HIS A 17 4.20 16.16 -4.64
N PRO A 18 5.21 15.55 -5.30
CA PRO A 18 5.48 15.80 -6.70
C PRO A 18 4.19 15.68 -7.50
N ARG A 19 3.91 16.63 -8.40
CA ARG A 19 2.61 16.74 -9.11
C ARG A 19 2.24 15.49 -9.92
N ASP A 20 3.23 14.65 -10.18
CA ASP A 20 3.20 13.37 -10.88
C ASP A 20 2.89 12.17 -9.98
N VAL A 21 2.90 12.33 -8.66
CA VAL A 21 2.35 11.37 -7.70
C VAL A 21 0.84 11.56 -7.69
N VAL A 22 0.16 10.83 -8.57
CA VAL A 22 -1.30 10.68 -8.49
C VAL A 22 -1.60 9.88 -7.23
N PRO A 23 -2.38 10.41 -6.26
CA PRO A 23 -2.81 9.61 -5.13
C PRO A 23 -3.52 8.38 -5.67
N GLY A 24 -3.01 7.19 -5.36
CA GLY A 24 -3.67 5.94 -5.75
C GLY A 24 -5.12 5.99 -5.27
N SER A 25 -6.06 5.53 -6.09
CA SER A 25 -7.51 5.61 -5.86
C SER A 25 -8.02 4.80 -4.65
N GLY A 26 -7.14 4.41 -3.73
CA GLY A 26 -7.43 3.47 -2.66
C GLY A 26 -7.74 2.07 -3.18
N LEU A 27 -8.08 1.17 -2.25
CA LEU A 27 -8.66 -0.13 -2.60
C LEU A 27 -10.11 0.08 -3.03
N THR A 28 -10.50 -0.54 -4.13
CA THR A 28 -11.90 -0.57 -4.56
C THR A 28 -12.67 -1.70 -3.89
N ARG A 29 -14.01 -1.65 -3.95
CA ARG A 29 -14.89 -2.73 -3.49
C ARG A 29 -14.53 -4.07 -4.14
N GLU A 30 -14.30 -4.06 -5.46
CA GLU A 30 -13.91 -5.23 -6.24
C GLU A 30 -12.55 -5.79 -5.79
N ASP A 31 -11.61 -4.92 -5.42
CA ASP A 31 -10.31 -5.35 -4.90
C ASP A 31 -10.46 -6.09 -3.58
N VAL A 32 -11.27 -5.56 -2.66
CA VAL A 32 -11.49 -6.19 -1.35
C VAL A 32 -12.18 -7.55 -1.52
N LEU A 33 -13.21 -7.65 -2.36
CA LEU A 33 -13.89 -8.92 -2.64
C LEU A 33 -12.95 -9.95 -3.29
N ARG A 34 -12.07 -9.50 -4.20
CA ARG A 34 -11.06 -10.37 -4.80
C ARG A 34 -10.06 -10.87 -3.77
N MET A 35 -9.59 -9.98 -2.89
CA MET A 35 -8.65 -10.32 -1.83
C MET A 35 -9.27 -11.25 -0.79
N ASP A 36 -10.53 -11.06 -0.42
CA ASP A 36 -11.28 -12.00 0.40
C ASP A 36 -11.26 -13.41 -0.20
N ALA A 37 -11.66 -13.53 -1.47
CA ALA A 37 -11.71 -14.81 -2.18
C ALA A 37 -10.34 -15.50 -2.32
N MET A 38 -9.24 -14.73 -2.37
CA MET A 38 -7.87 -15.23 -2.46
C MET A 38 -7.28 -15.62 -1.11
N THR A 39 -7.87 -15.19 0.01
CA THR A 39 -7.30 -15.42 1.35
C THR A 39 -7.15 -16.92 1.62
N GLY A 40 -5.97 -17.32 2.06
CA GLY A 40 -5.60 -18.72 2.31
C GLY A 40 -5.28 -19.54 1.05
N ARG A 41 -5.35 -18.95 -0.16
CA ARG A 41 -5.00 -19.65 -1.42
C ARG A 41 -3.53 -19.47 -1.77
N ALA A 42 -2.99 -20.45 -2.51
CA ALA A 42 -1.71 -20.31 -3.17
C ALA A 42 -1.81 -19.28 -4.30
N VAL A 43 -0.90 -18.31 -4.31
CA VAL A 43 -0.77 -17.28 -5.33
C VAL A 43 0.67 -17.22 -5.83
N THR A 44 0.82 -16.88 -7.10
CA THR A 44 2.13 -16.66 -7.70
C THR A 44 2.58 -15.24 -7.40
N ALA A 45 3.68 -15.08 -6.66
CA ALA A 45 4.32 -13.80 -6.40
C ALA A 45 5.58 -13.67 -7.26
N THR A 46 5.68 -12.55 -7.99
CA THR A 46 6.87 -12.20 -8.77
C THR A 46 7.56 -11.03 -8.10
N TYR A 47 8.81 -11.24 -7.68
CA TYR A 47 9.64 -10.23 -7.04
C TYR A 47 10.64 -9.69 -8.07
N PRO A 48 10.76 -8.36 -8.22
CA PRO A 48 11.78 -7.78 -9.08
C PRO A 48 13.18 -8.14 -8.55
N GLY A 49 14.13 -8.33 -9.46
CA GLY A 49 15.53 -8.48 -9.10
C GLY A 49 16.10 -7.19 -8.52
N GLN A 50 17.22 -7.30 -7.79
CA GLN A 50 17.87 -6.14 -7.19
C GLN A 50 18.62 -5.32 -8.25
N VAL A 51 18.74 -4.02 -8.02
CA VAL A 51 19.60 -3.15 -8.83
C VAL A 51 21.06 -3.43 -8.46
N LEU A 52 21.88 -3.69 -9.47
CA LEU A 52 23.31 -3.87 -9.32
C LEU A 52 24.01 -2.53 -9.62
N THR A 53 24.89 -2.11 -8.72
CA THR A 53 25.69 -0.88 -8.87
C THR A 53 27.17 -1.19 -9.00
N ASP A 54 27.92 -0.30 -9.65
CA ASP A 54 29.39 -0.33 -9.59
C ASP A 54 29.92 0.15 -8.23
N LEU A 55 31.25 0.29 -8.12
CA LEU A 55 31.93 0.74 -6.90
C LEU A 55 31.58 2.19 -6.50
N ASP A 56 31.13 3.00 -7.46
CA ASP A 56 30.76 4.40 -7.27
C ASP A 56 29.25 4.56 -7.04
N GLY A 57 28.50 3.46 -7.00
CA GLY A 57 27.04 3.45 -6.80
C GLY A 57 26.23 3.69 -8.08
N VAL A 58 26.86 3.68 -9.26
CA VAL A 58 26.15 3.86 -10.53
C VAL A 58 25.44 2.56 -10.92
N PRO A 59 24.13 2.58 -11.22
CA PRO A 59 23.42 1.39 -11.69
C PRO A 59 24.01 0.85 -13.00
N ILE A 60 24.42 -0.42 -12.98
CA ILE A 60 25.00 -1.12 -14.15
C ILE A 60 24.14 -2.29 -14.63
N GLY A 61 23.14 -2.69 -13.86
CA GLY A 61 22.26 -3.78 -14.23
C GLY A 61 21.18 -4.07 -13.20
N VAL A 62 20.40 -5.11 -13.47
CA VAL A 62 19.40 -5.66 -12.56
C VAL A 62 19.51 -7.18 -12.56
N GLU A 63 19.33 -7.78 -11.40
CA GLU A 63 19.22 -9.24 -11.29
C GLU A 63 17.94 -9.74 -11.97
N PRO A 64 17.87 -11.04 -12.34
CA PRO A 64 16.62 -11.63 -12.81
C PRO A 64 15.53 -11.56 -11.75
N SER A 65 14.30 -11.30 -12.18
CA SER A 65 13.13 -11.46 -11.31
C SER A 65 12.98 -12.91 -10.86
N ARG A 66 12.50 -13.12 -9.63
CA ARG A 66 12.18 -14.44 -9.10
C ARG A 66 10.66 -14.61 -8.94
N THR A 67 10.17 -15.81 -9.22
CA THR A 67 8.75 -16.16 -9.10
C THR A 67 8.58 -17.33 -8.15
N GLU A 68 7.72 -17.17 -7.15
CA GLU A 68 7.50 -18.17 -6.10
C GLU A 68 6.00 -18.37 -5.83
N GLN A 69 5.63 -19.55 -5.36
CA GLN A 69 4.29 -19.81 -4.84
C GLN A 69 4.25 -19.45 -3.36
N ILE A 70 3.34 -18.55 -2.99
CA ILE A 70 3.11 -18.13 -1.61
C ILE A 70 1.65 -18.33 -1.24
N THR A 71 1.33 -18.33 0.05
CA THR A 71 -0.07 -18.26 0.51
C THR A 71 -0.46 -16.80 0.70
N PHE A 72 -1.57 -16.37 0.11
CA PHE A 72 -2.10 -15.03 0.34
C PHE A 72 -2.69 -14.94 1.76
N GLY A 73 -2.07 -14.14 2.63
CA GLY A 73 -2.44 -14.00 4.04
C GLY A 73 -3.72 -13.20 4.29
N GLY A 74 -4.31 -12.59 3.25
CA GLY A 74 -5.48 -11.73 3.36
C GLY A 74 -5.12 -10.26 3.56
N VAL A 75 -6.15 -9.45 3.78
CA VAL A 75 -6.03 -8.01 4.04
C VAL A 75 -6.66 -7.64 5.38
N ALA A 76 -6.20 -6.52 5.94
CA ALA A 76 -6.75 -5.97 7.16
C ALA A 76 -7.30 -4.57 6.91
N LEU A 77 -8.56 -4.35 7.28
CA LEU A 77 -9.30 -3.10 7.08
C LEU A 77 -10.06 -2.72 8.35
N THR A 78 -10.35 -1.44 8.54
CA THR A 78 -11.25 -1.00 9.61
C THR A 78 -12.71 -1.07 9.18
N LEU A 79 -13.64 -1.01 10.15
CA LEU A 79 -15.07 -0.96 9.85
C LEU A 79 -15.44 0.27 9.02
N ARG A 80 -14.82 1.42 9.29
CA ARG A 80 -15.04 2.63 8.49
C ARG A 80 -14.63 2.42 7.03
N GLN A 81 -13.48 1.80 6.79
CA GLN A 81 -12.99 1.53 5.43
C GLN A 81 -13.91 0.57 4.66
N LEU A 82 -14.49 -0.43 5.33
CA LEU A 82 -15.50 -1.30 4.70
C LEU A 82 -16.77 -0.52 4.35
N ALA A 83 -17.24 0.34 5.26
CA ALA A 83 -18.43 1.17 5.02
C ALA A 83 -18.23 2.17 3.87
N GLU A 84 -17.04 2.76 3.73
CA GLU A 84 -16.67 3.63 2.59
C GLU A 84 -16.75 2.89 1.24
N LEU A 85 -16.65 1.56 1.25
CA LEU A 85 -16.72 0.69 0.08
C LEU A 85 -18.06 -0.01 -0.09
N ASP A 86 -19.09 0.36 0.69
CA ASP A 86 -20.40 -0.31 0.70
C ASP A 86 -20.27 -1.82 0.92
N LEU A 87 -19.45 -2.18 1.92
CA LEU A 87 -19.20 -3.55 2.37
C LEU A 87 -19.47 -3.68 3.87
N THR A 88 -19.90 -4.86 4.26
CA THR A 88 -20.06 -5.29 5.64
C THR A 88 -19.10 -6.43 5.96
N PRO A 89 -18.87 -6.75 7.24
CA PRO A 89 -18.09 -7.93 7.63
C PRO A 89 -18.60 -9.25 7.05
N GLU A 90 -19.91 -9.33 6.76
CA GLU A 90 -20.55 -10.53 6.21
C GLU A 90 -20.20 -10.72 4.72
N ASP A 91 -19.94 -9.63 3.99
CA ASP A 91 -19.54 -9.67 2.58
C ASP A 91 -18.09 -10.17 2.39
N VAL A 92 -17.25 -10.05 3.43
CA VAL A 92 -15.81 -10.32 3.38
C VAL A 92 -15.32 -11.11 4.60
N PRO A 93 -15.77 -12.37 4.77
CA PRO A 93 -15.53 -13.14 6.00
C PRO A 93 -14.06 -13.49 6.27
N ASN A 94 -13.18 -13.37 5.28
CA ASN A 94 -11.75 -13.65 5.40
C ASN A 94 -10.90 -12.38 5.59
N VAL A 95 -11.49 -11.19 5.50
CA VAL A 95 -10.82 -9.92 5.76
C VAL A 95 -10.71 -9.68 7.26
N ARG A 96 -9.50 -9.34 7.72
CA ARG A 96 -9.26 -9.06 9.14
C ARG A 96 -9.75 -7.65 9.49
N ILE A 97 -10.72 -7.56 10.38
CA ILE A 97 -11.24 -6.26 10.82
C ILE A 97 -10.42 -5.71 11.98
N LEU A 98 -9.91 -4.49 11.82
CA LEU A 98 -9.16 -3.75 12.83
C LEU A 98 -10.02 -2.65 13.47
N PRO A 99 -9.75 -2.27 14.74
CA PRO A 99 -10.35 -1.07 15.30
C PRO A 99 -9.90 0.17 14.53
N ASP A 100 -10.76 1.18 14.44
CA ASP A 100 -10.37 2.47 13.87
C ASP A 100 -9.24 3.11 14.72
N PRO A 101 -8.26 3.76 14.06
CA PRO A 101 -7.22 4.51 14.76
C PRO A 101 -7.84 5.66 15.59
N LYS A 102 -7.29 5.88 16.78
CA LYS A 102 -7.71 6.95 17.70
C LYS A 102 -7.21 8.31 17.28
#